data_AF-A0A258IW17-F1
#
_entry.id   AF-A0A258IW17-F1
#
_cell.length_a   1.000
_cell.length_b   1.000
_cell.length_c   1.000
_cell.angle_alpha   90.00
_cell.angle_beta   90.00
_cell.angle_gamma   90.00
#
_symmetry.space_group_name_H-M   'P 1'
#
loop_
_entity.id
_entity.type
_entity.pdbx_description
1 polymer ?
#
loop_
_entity_poly.entity_id
_entity_poly.type
_entity_poly.pdbx_seq_one_letter_code
_entity_poly.pdbx_strand_id
1 'polypeptide(L)'
;MHAEMLAIPTPAEALVFAAGCVFAAYQQRISPVRIALAIGRFGVTAVTLLTAGVHIIFLLYWLAIINDLKTHGMDSWAGKFPIFQGLSAAEALHYISLKPSWHVGALIAITAAFAISACSLAHRRFKAVVVAAGTGLSINTANALAMQATDGPYLVHHEIAWLYSLAFVLLVLAALVFRSADKRLTPSAPLAV
;
A
#
# COMPACT_ATOMS: atom_id res chain seq x y z
N MET A 1 -28.52 26.72 -21.81
CA MET A 1 -29.67 26.52 -20.89
C MET A 1 -30.72 27.62 -20.98
N HIS A 2 -30.52 28.86 -20.49
CA HIS A 2 -31.62 29.86 -20.46
C HIS A 2 -32.10 30.28 -21.87
N ALA A 3 -31.17 30.56 -22.79
CA ALA A 3 -31.51 30.91 -24.17
C ALA A 3 -32.16 29.75 -24.96
N GLU A 4 -31.73 28.50 -24.70
CA GLU A 4 -32.30 27.31 -25.35
C GLU A 4 -33.68 26.93 -24.79
N MET A 5 -33.90 27.13 -23.48
CA MET A 5 -35.23 26.93 -22.87
C MET A 5 -36.27 27.93 -23.41
N LEU A 6 -35.86 29.17 -23.69
CA LEU A 6 -36.74 30.20 -24.28
C LEU A 6 -37.10 29.90 -25.74
N ALA A 7 -36.33 29.07 -26.44
CA ALA A 7 -36.58 28.67 -27.81
C ALA A 7 -37.56 27.47 -27.93
N ILE A 8 -37.89 26.80 -26.82
CA ILE A 8 -38.81 25.67 -26.81
C ILE A 8 -40.25 26.20 -26.62
N PRO A 9 -41.15 26.00 -27.60
CA PRO A 9 -42.45 26.66 -27.62
C PRO A 9 -43.46 26.09 -26.61
N THR A 10 -43.24 24.89 -26.07
CA THR A 10 -44.14 24.27 -25.10
C THR A 10 -43.51 24.10 -23.71
N PRO A 11 -44.26 24.38 -22.62
CA PRO A 11 -43.74 24.25 -21.25
C PRO A 11 -43.35 22.82 -20.86
N ALA A 12 -44.05 21.82 -21.42
CA ALA A 12 -43.79 20.41 -21.16
C ALA A 12 -42.45 19.96 -21.77
N GLU A 13 -42.17 20.33 -23.02
CA GLU A 13 -40.89 20.00 -23.68
C GLU A 13 -39.71 20.73 -23.02
N ALA A 14 -39.91 21.98 -22.57
CA ALA A 14 -38.89 22.73 -21.84
C ALA A 14 -38.53 22.07 -20.49
N LEU A 15 -39.52 21.51 -19.79
CA LEU A 15 -39.32 20.75 -18.55
C LEU A 15 -38.57 19.44 -18.79
N VAL A 16 -38.92 18.69 -19.84
CA VAL A 16 -38.22 17.44 -20.21
C VAL A 16 -36.76 17.74 -20.59
N PHE A 17 -36.52 18.81 -21.35
CA PHE A 17 -35.17 19.24 -21.71
C PHE A 17 -34.36 19.64 -20.47
N ALA A 18 -34.92 20.47 -19.58
CA ALA A 18 -34.26 20.87 -18.34
C ALA A 18 -33.96 19.67 -17.43
N ALA A 19 -34.91 18.72 -17.31
CA ALA A 19 -34.70 17.47 -16.57
C ALA A 19 -33.61 16.61 -17.22
N GLY A 20 -33.54 16.53 -18.54
CA GLY A 20 -32.48 15.87 -19.29
C GLY A 20 -31.11 16.51 -19.06
N CYS A 21 -31.01 17.84 -19.05
CA CYS A 21 -29.78 18.56 -18.73
C CYS A 21 -29.34 18.35 -17.27
N VAL A 22 -30.28 18.39 -16.32
CA VAL A 22 -30.01 18.12 -14.90
C VAL A 22 -29.58 16.67 -14.70
N PHE A 23 -30.25 15.72 -15.35
CA PHE A 23 -29.90 14.30 -15.29
C PHE A 23 -28.55 14.02 -15.95
N ALA A 24 -28.25 14.64 -17.09
CA ALA A 24 -26.93 14.55 -17.73
C ALA A 24 -25.84 15.17 -16.85
N ALA A 25 -26.09 16.32 -16.22
CA ALA A 25 -25.18 16.93 -15.26
C ALA A 25 -25.01 16.06 -14.00
N TYR A 26 -26.08 15.37 -13.56
CA TYR A 26 -26.07 14.44 -12.44
C TYR A 26 -25.30 13.16 -12.77
N GLN A 27 -25.48 12.59 -13.97
CA GLN A 27 -24.71 11.46 -14.48
C GLN A 27 -23.24 11.80 -14.72
N GLN A 28 -22.94 13.04 -15.15
CA GLN A 28 -21.57 13.56 -15.21
C GLN A 28 -20.94 13.72 -13.81
N ARG A 29 -21.74 13.95 -12.77
CA ARG A 29 -21.28 13.98 -11.38
C ARG A 29 -21.10 12.58 -10.80
N ILE A 30 -22.05 11.67 -11.03
CA ILE A 30 -22.07 10.29 -10.51
C ILE A 30 -21.81 9.32 -11.67
N SER A 31 -20.53 9.20 -12.06
CA SER A 31 -20.09 8.22 -13.06
C SER A 31 -19.78 6.88 -12.38
N PRO A 32 -20.38 5.75 -12.80
CA PRO A 32 -20.04 4.41 -12.29
C PRO A 32 -18.54 4.11 -12.36
N VAL A 33 -17.86 4.62 -13.39
CA VAL A 33 -16.41 4.47 -13.55
C VAL A 33 -15.63 5.23 -12.46
N ARG A 34 -16.07 6.44 -12.10
CA ARG A 34 -15.46 7.21 -11.01
C ARG A 34 -15.67 6.52 -9.65
N ILE A 35 -16.83 5.92 -9.43
CA ILE A 35 -17.12 5.12 -8.23
C ILE A 35 -16.22 3.89 -8.19
N ALA A 36 -16.14 3.12 -9.29
CA ALA A 36 -15.27 1.94 -9.38
C ALA A 36 -13.80 2.28 -9.14
N LEU A 37 -13.30 3.41 -9.66
CA LEU A 37 -11.93 3.88 -9.41
C LEU A 37 -11.72 4.31 -7.95
N ALA A 38 -12.69 4.97 -7.34
CA ALA A 38 -12.60 5.35 -5.94
C ALA A 38 -12.56 4.10 -5.03
N ILE A 39 -13.44 3.12 -5.28
CA ILE A 39 -13.48 1.84 -4.56
C ILE A 39 -12.19 1.06 -4.80
N GLY A 40 -11.75 0.94 -6.04
CA GLY A 40 -10.50 0.24 -6.38
C GLY A 40 -9.30 0.89 -5.69
N ARG A 41 -9.19 2.22 -5.71
CA ARG A 41 -8.11 2.93 -5.01
C ARG A 41 -8.18 2.72 -3.50
N PHE A 42 -9.37 2.78 -2.91
CA PHE A 42 -9.56 2.48 -1.50
C PHE A 42 -9.11 1.05 -1.16
N GLY A 43 -9.54 0.06 -1.96
CA GLY A 43 -9.14 -1.34 -1.79
C GLY A 43 -7.63 -1.53 -1.84
N VAL A 44 -6.96 -0.98 -2.87
CA VAL A 44 -5.49 -1.06 -2.97
C VAL A 44 -4.84 -0.35 -1.79
N THR A 45 -5.33 0.82 -1.38
CA THR A 45 -4.83 1.56 -0.21
C THR A 45 -4.94 0.73 1.07
N ALA A 46 -6.10 0.12 1.32
CA ALA A 46 -6.36 -0.69 2.51
C ALA A 46 -5.46 -1.92 2.56
N VAL A 47 -5.34 -2.66 1.45
CA VAL A 47 -4.44 -3.83 1.37
C VAL A 47 -2.99 -3.40 1.58
N THR A 48 -2.55 -2.30 0.96
CA THR A 48 -1.18 -1.78 1.12
C THR A 48 -0.88 -1.39 2.56
N LEU A 49 -1.84 -0.73 3.23
CA LEU A 49 -1.72 -0.34 4.63
C LEU A 49 -1.69 -1.57 5.54
N LEU A 50 -2.53 -2.58 5.27
CA LEU A 50 -2.52 -3.84 6.01
C LEU A 50 -1.18 -4.56 5.83
N THR A 51 -0.62 -4.58 4.61
CA THR A 51 0.72 -5.12 4.36
C THR A 51 1.76 -4.40 5.21
N ALA A 52 1.79 -3.08 5.24
CA ALA A 52 2.70 -2.33 6.12
C ALA A 52 2.47 -2.68 7.60
N GLY A 53 1.19 -2.79 8.02
CA GLY A 53 0.77 -3.19 9.35
C GLY A 53 1.32 -4.55 9.78
N VAL A 54 1.24 -5.56 8.91
CA VAL A 54 1.78 -6.90 9.18
C VAL A 54 3.30 -6.84 9.39
N HIS A 55 4.03 -6.09 8.56
CA HIS A 55 5.48 -5.99 8.70
C HIS A 55 5.90 -5.25 9.97
N ILE A 56 5.23 -4.15 10.33
CA ILE A 56 5.55 -3.43 11.56
C ILE A 56 5.21 -4.27 12.80
N ILE A 57 4.08 -4.98 12.81
CA ILE A 57 3.71 -5.89 13.91
C ILE A 57 4.75 -7.00 14.04
N PHE A 58 5.18 -7.60 12.93
CA PHE A 58 6.22 -8.62 12.94
C PHE A 58 7.54 -8.11 13.55
N LEU A 59 7.99 -6.91 13.18
CA LEU A 59 9.20 -6.31 13.75
C LEU A 59 9.04 -5.98 15.25
N LEU A 60 7.90 -5.41 15.64
CA LEU A 60 7.58 -5.13 17.05
C LEU A 60 7.48 -6.42 17.88
N TYR A 61 6.99 -7.51 17.30
CA TYR A 61 6.91 -8.80 17.96
C TYR A 61 8.30 -9.35 18.32
N TRP A 62 9.27 -9.22 17.41
CA TRP A 62 10.66 -9.55 17.72
C TRP A 62 11.26 -8.68 18.82
N LEU A 63 10.95 -7.38 18.84
CA LEU A 63 11.37 -6.50 19.93
C LEU A 63 10.75 -6.91 21.27
N ALA A 64 9.47 -7.31 21.28
CA ALA A 64 8.79 -7.80 22.47
C ALA A 64 9.43 -9.10 22.99
N ILE A 65 9.78 -10.03 22.10
CA ILE A 65 10.53 -11.26 22.44
C ILE A 65 11.87 -10.92 23.08
N ILE A 66 12.65 -10.03 22.46
CA ILE A 66 13.97 -9.63 22.99
C ILE A 66 13.82 -9.00 24.37
N ASN A 67 12.85 -8.10 24.53
CA ASN A 67 12.60 -7.43 25.80
C ASN A 67 12.21 -8.44 26.89
N ASP A 68 11.28 -9.33 26.59
CA ASP A 68 10.79 -10.34 27.54
C ASP A 68 11.88 -11.32 27.98
N LEU A 69 12.70 -11.82 27.05
CA LEU A 69 13.84 -12.68 27.37
C LEU A 69 14.89 -11.96 28.23
N LYS A 70 15.10 -10.65 28.01
CA LYS A 70 16.02 -9.83 28.82
C LYS A 70 15.51 -9.58 30.23
N THR A 71 14.19 -9.36 30.40
CA THR A 71 13.61 -8.99 31.69
C THR A 71 13.22 -10.19 32.54
N HIS A 72 12.76 -11.26 31.91
CA HIS A 72 12.12 -12.39 32.60
C HIS A 72 12.79 -13.74 32.32
N GLY A 73 13.83 -13.79 31.47
CA GLY A 73 14.58 -15.01 31.19
C GLY A 73 13.77 -16.07 30.42
N MET A 74 14.07 -17.36 30.64
CA MET A 74 13.45 -18.48 29.94
C MET A 74 12.07 -18.90 30.48
N ASP A 75 11.72 -18.48 31.70
CA ASP A 75 10.39 -18.76 32.30
C ASP A 75 9.27 -17.86 31.74
N SER A 76 9.66 -16.92 30.87
CA SER A 76 8.84 -15.91 30.25
C SER A 76 7.91 -16.46 29.16
N TRP A 77 7.05 -15.61 28.57
CA TRP A 77 6.17 -16.06 27.48
C TRP A 77 6.99 -16.35 26.22
N ALA A 78 8.02 -15.54 25.96
CA ALA A 78 8.91 -15.73 24.82
C ALA A 78 9.80 -16.97 24.98
N GLY A 79 10.25 -17.27 26.21
CA GLY A 79 11.05 -18.46 26.50
C GLY A 79 10.36 -19.79 26.19
N LYS A 80 9.03 -19.81 26.10
CA LYS A 80 8.22 -20.98 25.74
C LYS A 80 8.23 -21.30 24.25
N PHE A 81 8.83 -20.47 23.40
CA PHE A 81 8.86 -20.77 21.97
C PHE A 81 9.72 -22.00 21.66
N PRO A 82 9.25 -22.88 20.73
CA PRO A 82 9.99 -24.07 20.33
C PRO A 82 11.42 -23.77 19.85
N ILE A 83 11.63 -22.62 19.21
CA ILE A 83 12.94 -22.20 18.70
C ILE A 83 13.98 -21.93 19.80
N PHE A 84 13.56 -21.80 21.05
CA PHE A 84 14.44 -21.56 22.20
C PHE A 84 14.48 -22.73 23.19
N GLN A 85 13.83 -23.87 22.86
CA GLN A 85 13.85 -25.03 23.73
C GLN A 85 15.27 -25.56 23.92
N GLY A 86 15.65 -25.80 25.18
CA GLY A 86 16.99 -26.26 25.54
C GLY A 86 18.07 -25.17 25.55
N LEU A 87 17.73 -23.91 25.25
CA LEU A 87 18.65 -22.78 25.35
C LEU A 87 18.51 -22.06 26.70
N SER A 88 19.60 -21.47 27.17
CA SER A 88 19.56 -20.40 28.17
C SER A 88 19.08 -19.07 27.54
N ALA A 89 18.65 -18.12 28.38
CA ALA A 89 18.22 -16.80 27.90
C ALA A 89 19.32 -16.05 27.14
N ALA A 90 20.58 -16.21 27.58
CA ALA A 90 21.73 -15.61 26.91
C ALA A 90 21.96 -16.22 25.52
N GLU A 91 21.85 -17.54 25.39
CA GLU A 91 21.96 -18.25 24.10
C GLU A 91 20.80 -17.89 23.16
N ALA A 92 19.57 -17.80 23.68
CA ALA A 92 18.41 -17.36 22.91
C ALA A 92 18.59 -15.93 22.37
N LEU A 93 19.06 -15.00 23.21
CA LEU A 93 19.35 -13.62 22.79
C LEU A 93 20.51 -13.57 21.79
N HIS A 94 21.55 -14.38 21.98
CA HIS A 94 22.65 -14.48 21.03
C HIS A 94 22.17 -15.00 19.68
N TYR A 95 21.32 -16.02 19.66
CA TYR A 95 20.71 -16.56 18.45
C TYR A 95 19.91 -15.48 17.68
N ILE A 96 19.17 -14.62 18.38
CA ILE A 96 18.48 -13.49 17.77
C ILE A 96 19.48 -12.45 17.23
N SER A 97 20.58 -12.20 17.93
CA SER A 97 21.62 -11.25 17.50
C SER A 97 22.40 -11.69 16.26
N LEU A 98 22.38 -12.99 15.93
CA LEU A 98 22.98 -13.50 14.69
C LEU A 98 22.24 -13.02 13.43
N LYS A 99 21.03 -12.46 13.59
CA LYS A 99 20.26 -11.88 12.49
C LYS A 99 20.98 -10.65 11.93
N PRO A 100 21.29 -10.62 10.63
CA PRO A 100 22.05 -9.51 10.07
C PRO A 100 21.32 -8.17 10.19
N SER A 101 22.01 -7.15 10.70
CA SER A 101 21.42 -5.82 10.91
C SER A 101 20.95 -5.15 9.62
N TRP A 102 21.65 -5.40 8.51
CA TRP A 102 21.25 -4.92 7.19
C TRP A 102 19.90 -5.50 6.74
N HIS A 103 19.61 -6.75 7.10
CA HIS A 103 18.34 -7.40 6.78
C HIS A 103 17.18 -6.78 7.56
N VAL A 104 17.41 -6.50 8.85
CA VAL A 104 16.44 -5.77 9.68
C VAL A 104 16.19 -4.36 9.12
N GLY A 105 17.24 -3.64 8.74
CA GLY A 105 17.14 -2.33 8.10
C GLY A 105 16.35 -2.38 6.78
N ALA A 106 16.58 -3.40 5.95
CA ALA A 106 15.83 -3.60 4.73
C ALA A 106 14.33 -3.81 4.99
N LEU A 107 13.96 -4.64 5.98
CA LEU A 107 12.56 -4.87 6.33
C LEU A 107 11.88 -3.60 6.86
N ILE A 108 12.57 -2.79 7.65
CA ILE A 108 12.07 -1.48 8.09
C ILE A 108 11.80 -0.57 6.89
N ALA A 109 12.74 -0.52 5.94
CA ALA A 109 12.60 0.33 4.75
C ALA A 109 11.49 -0.16 3.81
N ILE A 110 11.33 -1.47 3.62
CA ILE A 110 10.22 -2.09 2.88
C ILE A 110 8.88 -1.74 3.54
N THR A 111 8.79 -1.84 4.87
CA THR A 111 7.61 -1.44 5.65
C THR A 111 7.26 0.02 5.41
N ALA A 112 8.26 0.91 5.48
CA ALA A 112 8.08 2.34 5.23
C ALA A 112 7.62 2.60 3.79
N ALA A 113 8.18 1.90 2.80
CA ALA A 113 7.78 2.01 1.40
C ALA A 113 6.31 1.66 1.19
N PHE A 114 5.80 0.58 1.82
CA PHE A 114 4.38 0.26 1.80
C PHE A 114 3.53 1.33 2.48
N ALA A 115 3.91 1.80 3.68
CA ALA A 115 3.17 2.82 4.40
C ALA A 115 3.07 4.15 3.63
N ILE A 116 4.20 4.60 3.05
CA ILE A 116 4.26 5.81 2.21
C ILE A 116 3.42 5.63 0.94
N SER A 117 3.44 4.44 0.33
CA SER A 117 2.63 4.11 -0.84
C SER A 117 1.14 4.17 -0.52
N ALA A 118 0.69 3.58 0.59
CA ALA A 118 -0.69 3.65 1.04
C ALA A 118 -1.14 5.09 1.30
N CYS A 119 -0.35 5.85 2.07
CA CYS A 119 -0.64 7.26 2.34
C CYS A 119 -0.71 8.09 1.04
N SER A 120 0.23 7.88 0.12
CA SER A 120 0.28 8.58 -1.16
C SER A 120 -0.89 8.20 -2.08
N LEU A 121 -1.32 6.93 -2.08
CA LEU A 121 -2.53 6.48 -2.79
C LEU A 121 -3.78 7.17 -2.25
N ALA A 122 -3.94 7.24 -0.93
CA ALA A 122 -5.06 7.93 -0.29
C ALA A 122 -5.16 9.40 -0.72
N HIS A 123 -4.01 10.07 -0.88
CA HIS A 123 -3.90 11.48 -1.27
C HIS A 123 -3.76 11.70 -2.78
N ARG A 124 -3.94 10.65 -3.60
CA ARG A 124 -3.82 10.71 -5.08
C ARG A 124 -2.45 11.22 -5.57
N ARG A 125 -1.40 11.07 -4.76
CA ARG A 125 -0.01 11.47 -5.07
C ARG A 125 0.70 10.35 -5.84
N PHE A 126 0.18 10.00 -7.02
CA PHE A 126 0.61 8.80 -7.76
C PHE A 126 2.11 8.78 -8.13
N LYS A 127 2.73 9.95 -8.36
CA LYS A 127 4.18 10.02 -8.56
C LYS A 127 4.95 9.54 -7.32
N ALA A 128 4.51 9.96 -6.13
CA ALA A 128 5.12 9.53 -4.88
C ALA A 128 4.91 8.02 -4.63
N VAL A 129 3.77 7.46 -5.04
CA VAL A 129 3.55 6.00 -5.00
C VAL A 129 4.56 5.26 -5.87
N VAL A 130 4.77 5.71 -7.11
CA VAL A 130 5.74 5.07 -8.02
C VAL A 130 7.16 5.13 -7.45
N VAL A 131 7.57 6.27 -6.90
CA VAL A 131 8.88 6.41 -6.27
C VAL A 131 9.00 5.51 -5.04
N ALA A 132 8.04 5.56 -4.12
CA ALA A 132 8.09 4.76 -2.90
C ALA A 132 8.07 3.25 -3.19
N ALA A 133 7.18 2.78 -4.07
CA ALA A 133 7.10 1.39 -4.46
C ALA A 133 8.34 0.94 -5.26
N GLY A 134 8.88 1.80 -6.14
CA GLY A 134 10.12 1.51 -6.86
C GLY A 134 11.33 1.41 -5.94
N THR A 135 11.44 2.28 -4.95
CA THR A 135 12.47 2.19 -3.90
C THR A 135 12.30 0.92 -3.07
N GLY A 136 11.07 0.60 -2.65
CA GLY A 136 10.77 -0.64 -1.92
C GLY A 136 11.13 -1.89 -2.71
N LEU A 137 10.83 -1.93 -4.00
CA LEU A 137 11.23 -3.01 -4.92
C LEU A 137 12.74 -3.14 -4.98
N SER A 138 13.46 -2.03 -5.17
CA SER A 138 14.93 -2.03 -5.28
C SER A 138 15.59 -2.55 -4.00
N ILE A 139 15.08 -2.11 -2.84
CA ILE A 139 15.54 -2.59 -1.53
C ILE A 139 15.24 -4.08 -1.36
N ASN A 140 14.04 -4.54 -1.72
CA ASN A 140 13.70 -5.95 -1.64
C ASN A 140 14.58 -6.80 -2.54
N THR A 141 14.84 -6.35 -3.77
CA THR A 141 15.75 -7.04 -4.69
C THR A 141 17.17 -7.10 -4.13
N ALA A 142 17.71 -5.99 -3.63
CA ALA A 142 19.03 -5.97 -3.00
C ALA A 142 19.09 -6.90 -1.78
N ASN A 143 18.05 -6.87 -0.94
CA ASN A 143 17.93 -7.74 0.24
C ASN A 143 17.88 -9.22 -0.16
N ALA A 144 17.06 -9.59 -1.16
CA ALA A 144 16.97 -10.97 -1.64
C ALA A 144 18.29 -11.46 -2.25
N LEU A 145 18.99 -10.62 -3.03
CA LEU A 145 20.31 -10.95 -3.57
C LEU A 145 21.35 -11.14 -2.47
N ALA A 146 21.37 -10.25 -1.46
CA ALA A 146 22.26 -10.38 -0.31
C ALA A 146 21.98 -11.67 0.48
N MET A 147 20.71 -12.04 0.63
CA MET A 147 20.31 -13.29 1.28
C MET A 147 20.69 -14.55 0.49
N GLN A 148 20.74 -14.49 -0.84
CA GLN A 148 21.25 -15.58 -1.68
C GLN A 148 22.77 -15.68 -1.64
N ALA A 149 23.46 -14.55 -1.47
CA ALA A 149 24.92 -14.50 -1.44
C ALA A 149 25.52 -14.89 -0.08
N THR A 150 24.74 -14.84 0.99
CA THR A 150 25.20 -15.13 2.35
C THR A 150 24.25 -16.12 3.00
N ASP A 151 24.74 -17.24 3.50
CA ASP A 151 23.92 -18.10 4.36
C ASP A 151 23.79 -17.47 5.74
N GLY A 152 22.55 -17.36 6.25
CA GLY A 152 22.33 -16.72 7.54
C GLY A 152 20.89 -16.86 8.07
N PRO A 153 20.68 -16.62 9.37
CA PRO A 153 19.37 -16.67 9.98
C PRO A 153 18.56 -15.42 9.62
N TYR A 154 17.78 -15.49 8.55
CA TYR A 154 16.92 -14.39 8.11
C TYR A 154 15.61 -14.31 8.89
N LEU A 155 14.96 -13.16 8.83
CA LEU A 155 13.61 -12.96 9.38
C LEU A 155 12.53 -13.37 8.36
N VAL A 156 12.85 -13.25 7.08
CA VAL A 156 12.03 -13.70 5.96
C VAL A 156 12.89 -14.62 5.11
N HIS A 157 12.35 -15.73 4.62
CA HIS A 157 13.10 -16.65 3.76
C HIS A 157 13.19 -16.10 2.32
N HIS A 158 14.31 -16.34 1.63
CA HIS A 158 14.50 -15.80 0.27
C HIS A 158 13.46 -16.35 -0.72
N GLU A 159 13.00 -17.59 -0.51
CA GLU A 159 11.98 -18.25 -1.33
C GLU A 159 10.60 -17.57 -1.31
N ILE A 160 10.33 -16.72 -0.33
CA ILE A 160 9.08 -15.95 -0.25
C ILE A 160 9.29 -14.46 -0.48
N ALA A 161 10.54 -13.99 -0.58
CA ALA A 161 10.87 -12.58 -0.81
C ALA A 161 10.36 -12.06 -2.18
N TRP A 162 10.13 -12.95 -3.15
CA TRP A 162 9.56 -12.58 -4.45
C TRP A 162 8.13 -12.04 -4.34
N LEU A 163 7.37 -12.43 -3.30
CA LEU A 163 6.02 -11.91 -3.05
C LEU A 163 6.04 -10.40 -2.83
N TYR A 164 7.08 -9.88 -2.17
CA TYR A 164 7.25 -8.44 -1.99
C TYR A 164 7.57 -7.73 -3.30
N SER A 165 8.40 -8.34 -4.14
CA SER A 165 8.68 -7.81 -5.49
C SER A 165 7.39 -7.70 -6.30
N LEU A 166 6.57 -8.76 -6.30
CA LEU A 166 5.27 -8.77 -6.97
C LEU A 166 4.36 -7.66 -6.41
N ALA A 167 4.26 -7.52 -5.09
CA ALA A 167 3.44 -6.50 -4.46
C ALA A 167 3.86 -5.08 -4.87
N PHE A 168 5.16 -4.77 -4.89
CA PHE A 168 5.64 -3.46 -5.32
C PHE A 168 5.40 -3.19 -6.81
N VAL A 169 5.61 -4.19 -7.68
CA VAL A 169 5.29 -4.06 -9.11
C VAL A 169 3.80 -3.78 -9.31
N LEU A 170 2.93 -4.51 -8.62
CA LEU A 170 1.48 -4.27 -8.66
C LEU A 170 1.11 -2.87 -8.16
N LEU A 171 1.80 -2.33 -7.15
CA LEU A 171 1.59 -0.96 -6.67
C LEU A 171 1.98 0.09 -7.71
N VAL A 172 3.11 -0.09 -8.39
CA VAL A 172 3.51 0.79 -9.49
C VAL A 172 2.46 0.77 -10.61
N LEU A 173 2.03 -0.43 -11.01
CA LEU A 173 0.99 -0.58 -12.04
C LEU A 173 -0.33 0.06 -11.60
N ALA A 174 -0.78 -0.17 -10.37
CA ALA A 174 -1.98 0.44 -9.82
C ALA A 174 -1.90 1.98 -9.83
N ALA A 175 -0.75 2.55 -9.42
CA ALA A 175 -0.55 4.00 -9.44
C ALA A 175 -0.62 4.58 -10.87
N LEU A 176 -0.04 3.89 -11.86
CA LEU A 176 -0.10 4.29 -13.27
C LEU A 176 -1.53 4.20 -13.83
N VAL A 177 -2.26 3.14 -13.50
CA VAL A 177 -3.66 2.94 -13.90
C VAL A 177 -4.55 4.02 -13.31
N PHE A 178 -4.50 4.23 -11.99
CA PHE A 178 -5.32 5.26 -11.32
C PHE A 178 -4.98 6.66 -11.82
N ARG A 179 -3.69 6.99 -12.02
CA ARG A 179 -3.28 8.28 -12.59
C ARG A 179 -3.84 8.49 -13.99
N SER A 180 -3.77 7.47 -14.84
CA SER A 180 -4.24 7.56 -16.22
C SER A 180 -5.77 7.69 -16.27
N ALA A 181 -6.47 6.95 -15.43
CA ALA A 181 -7.92 7.00 -15.33
C ALA A 181 -8.42 8.33 -14.74
N ASP A 182 -7.79 8.84 -13.67
CA ASP A 182 -8.11 10.15 -13.09
C ASP A 182 -7.92 11.27 -14.14
N LYS A 183 -6.84 11.23 -14.93
CA LYS A 183 -6.62 12.20 -16.03
C LYS A 183 -7.71 12.16 -17.09
N ARG A 184 -8.15 10.98 -17.52
CA ARG A 184 -9.17 10.82 -18.58
C ARG A 184 -10.58 11.19 -18.13
N LEU A 185 -10.85 11.08 -16.82
CA LEU A 185 -12.18 11.32 -16.25
C LEU A 185 -12.34 12.70 -15.63
N THR A 186 -11.26 13.47 -15.52
CA THR A 186 -11.34 14.89 -15.17
C THR A 186 -11.97 15.63 -16.37
N PRO A 187 -13.09 16.34 -16.20
CA PRO A 187 -13.65 17.14 -17.29
C PRO A 187 -12.58 18.13 -17.76
N SER A 188 -12.24 18.10 -19.05
CA SER A 188 -11.54 19.22 -19.67
C SER A 188 -12.41 20.45 -19.41
N ALA A 189 -11.83 21.51 -18.83
CA ALA A 189 -12.52 22.80 -18.76
C ALA A 189 -13.05 23.12 -20.17
N PRO A 190 -14.32 23.53 -20.33
CA PRO A 190 -14.76 24.02 -21.62
C PRO A 190 -13.78 25.11 -22.02
N LEU A 191 -13.21 24.99 -23.22
CA LEU A 191 -12.46 26.08 -23.85
C LEU A 191 -13.33 27.32 -23.71
N ALA A 192 -12.85 28.31 -22.96
CA ALA A 192 -13.49 29.61 -22.92
C ALA A 192 -13.46 30.14 -24.35
N VAL A 193 -14.61 30.11 -25.02
CA VAL A 193 -14.89 30.81 -26.27
C VAL A 193 -15.65 32.07 -25.90
#